data_AF-A0A8F6NH14-F1
#
_entry.id   AF-A0A8F6NH14-F1
#
_cell.length_a   1.000
_cell.length_b   1.000
_cell.length_c   1.000
_cell.angle_alpha   90.00
_cell.angle_beta   90.00
_cell.angle_gamma   90.00
#
_symmetry.space_group_name_H-M   'P 1'
#
loop_
_entity.id
_entity.type
_entity.pdbx_description
1 polymer ?
#
loop_
_entity_poly.entity_id
_entity_poly.type
_entity_poly.pdbx_seq_one_letter_code
_entity_poly.pdbx_strand_id
1 'polypeptide(L)' 'MSFIQTLSGKQFDYLSATIDDIDIEDIAVALSNICRFSGNVPEFVCGSALKN' A
#
# COMPACT_ATOMS: atom_id res chain seq x y z
N MET A 1 -16.49 4.34 6.31
CA MET A 1 -15.11 4.11 6.79
C MET A 1 -14.36 5.41 6.59
N SER A 2 -13.91 6.07 7.67
CA SER A 2 -13.24 7.37 7.58
C SER A 2 -11.71 7.27 7.47
N PHE A 3 -11.11 6.13 7.81
CA PHE A 3 -9.65 5.93 7.77
C PHE A 3 -9.27 4.54 7.22
N ILE A 4 -8.01 4.38 6.83
CA ILE A 4 -7.38 3.07 6.60
C ILE A 4 -6.39 2.74 7.70
N GLN A 5 -6.28 1.46 8.00
CA GLN A 5 -5.26 0.95 8.89
C GLN A 5 -4.05 0.51 8.07
N THR A 6 -2.88 1.02 8.44
CA THR A 6 -1.59 0.68 7.83
C THR A 6 -1.00 -0.58 8.48
N LEU A 7 0.09 -1.12 7.91
CA LEU A 7 0.75 -2.33 8.45
C LEU A 7 1.38 -2.06 9.82
N SER A 8 1.93 -0.86 10.01
CA SER A 8 2.47 -0.39 11.30
C SER A 8 1.38 -0.18 12.37
N GLY A 9 0.10 -0.23 12.01
CA GLY A 9 -1.03 -0.01 12.91
C GLY A 9 -1.47 1.45 13.03
N LYS A 10 -0.84 2.38 12.29
CA LYS A 10 -1.31 3.77 12.19
C LYS A 10 -2.63 3.83 11.43
N GLN A 11 -3.47 4.79 11.82
CA GLN A 11 -4.72 5.10 11.13
C GLN A 11 -4.49 6.31 10.23
N PHE A 12 -4.67 6.14 8.93
CA PHE A 12 -4.54 7.21 7.95
C PHE A 12 -5.93 7.69 7.54
N ASP A 13 -6.28 8.92 7.94
CA ASP A 13 -7.52 9.59 7.53
C ASP A 13 -7.29 10.37 6.22
N TYR A 14 -8.09 10.06 5.20
CA TYR A 14 -8.00 10.68 3.89
C TYR A 14 -8.29 12.19 3.89
N LEU A 15 -9.07 12.68 4.85
CA LEU A 15 -9.48 14.08 4.92
C LEU A 15 -8.58 14.92 5.82
N SER A 16 -7.84 14.27 6.73
CA SER A 16 -7.06 14.95 7.77
C SER A 16 -5.65 14.41 7.98
N ALA A 17 -5.08 13.71 6.99
CA ALA A 17 -3.73 13.16 7.05
C ALA A 17 -2.66 14.23 7.33
N THR A 18 -1.75 13.90 8.26
CA THR A 18 -0.57 14.71 8.59
C THR A 18 0.72 13.98 8.20
N ILE A 19 1.87 14.66 8.28
CA ILE A 19 3.17 14.08 7.94
C ILE A 19 3.53 12.92 8.88
N ASP A 20 3.11 12.98 10.15
CA ASP A 20 3.41 11.97 11.16
C ASP A 20 2.66 10.64 10.92
N ASP A 21 1.55 10.70 10.18
CA ASP A 21 0.76 9.53 9.78
C ASP A 21 1.38 8.76 8.61
N ILE A 22 2.36 9.37 7.92
CA ILE A 22 3.04 8.77 6.76
C ILE A 22 4.25 7.96 7.24
N ASP A 23 4.28 6.69 6.86
CA ASP A 23 5.44 5.81 7.04
C ASP A 23 5.85 5.25 5.67
N ILE A 24 7.13 5.34 5.36
CA ILE A 24 7.66 4.90 4.07
C ILE A 24 7.55 3.38 3.91
N GLU A 25 7.66 2.62 5.00
CA GLU A 25 7.56 1.16 4.97
C GLU A 25 6.12 0.73 4.67
N ASP A 26 5.14 1.42 5.23
CA ASP A 26 3.72 1.17 4.94
C ASP A 26 3.40 1.45 3.46
N ILE A 27 3.96 2.52 2.89
CA ILE A 27 3.81 2.84 1.46
C ILE A 27 4.47 1.77 0.61
N ALA A 28 5.71 1.37 0.92
CA ALA A 28 6.45 0.37 0.16
C ALA A 28 5.73 -0.98 0.15
N VAL A 29 5.23 -1.43 1.30
CA VAL A 29 4.48 -2.69 1.41
C VAL A 29 3.13 -2.58 0.69
N ALA A 30 2.40 -1.48 0.84
CA ALA A 30 1.13 -1.28 0.15
C ALA A 30 1.33 -1.32 -1.37
N LEU A 31 2.29 -0.56 -1.90
CA LEU A 31 2.59 -0.52 -3.34
C LEU A 31 3.10 -1.87 -3.87
N SER A 32 3.89 -2.60 -3.08
CA SER A 32 4.35 -3.94 -3.46
C SER A 32 3.20 -4.95 -3.53
N ASN A 33 2.07 -4.70 -2.87
CA ASN A 33 0.91 -5.58 -2.92
C ASN A 33 -0.20 -5.10 -3.87
N ILE A 34 -0.07 -3.88 -4.43
CA ILE A 34 -1.03 -3.35 -5.39
C ILE A 34 -0.62 -3.77 -6.80
N CYS A 35 -1.45 -4.57 -7.45
CA CYS A 35 -1.24 -4.94 -8.84
C CYS A 35 -1.85 -3.87 -9.77
N ARG A 36 -1.06 -3.32 -10.69
CA ARG A 36 -1.60 -2.43 -11.73
C ARG A 36 -2.30 -3.25 -12.82
N PHE A 37 -3.36 -2.69 -13.41
CA PHE A 37 -4.14 -3.32 -14.50
C PHE A 37 -4.66 -4.73 -14.14
N SER A 38 -4.96 -4.98 -12.86
CA SER A 38 -5.38 -6.29 -12.34
C SER A 38 -4.38 -7.42 -12.65
N GLY A 39 -3.09 -7.10 -12.85
CA GLY A 39 -2.06 -8.08 -13.21
C GLY A 39 -2.05 -8.48 -14.69
N ASN A 40 -2.86 -7.85 -15.55
CA ASN A 40 -2.88 -8.13 -17.00
C ASN A 40 -1.77 -7.36 -17.74
N VAL A 41 -0.54 -7.41 -17.21
CA VAL A 41 0.65 -6.81 -17.81
C VAL A 41 1.76 -7.86 -17.92
N PRO A 42 2.63 -7.78 -18.95
CA PRO A 42 3.69 -8.78 -19.17
C PRO A 42 4.73 -8.82 -18.05
N GLU A 43 4.94 -7.68 -17.39
CA GLU A 43 5.81 -7.54 -16.23
C GLU A 43 4.95 -7.38 -14.98
N PHE A 44 5.11 -8.28 -14.01
CA PHE A 44 4.36 -8.23 -12.76
C PHE A 44 4.83 -7.04 -11.92
N VAL A 45 4.09 -5.93 -12.01
CA VAL A 45 4.27 -4.75 -11.14
C VAL A 45 3.66 -4.95 -9.75
N CYS A 46 3.32 -6.18 -9.40
CA CYS A 46 2.80 -6.59 -8.10
C CYS A 46 3.87 -7.42 -7.41
N GLY A 47 4.56 -6.83 -6.43
CA GLY A 47 5.67 -7.41 -5.68
C GLY A 47 5.37 -8.67 -4.86
N SER A 48 4.13 -9.17 -4.83
CA SER A 48 3.75 -10.40 -4.13
C SER A 48 3.66 -11.66 -5.01
N ALA A 49 3.90 -11.57 -6.31
CA ALA A 49 3.89 -12.73 -7.22
C ALA A 49 5.21 -13.54 -7.25
N LEU A 50 6.22 -13.17 -6.45
CA LEU A 50 7.51 -13.88 -6.31
C LEU A 50 7.67 -14.56 -4.94
N LYS A 51 6.59 -15.00 -4.31
CA LYS A 51 6.69 -16.04 -3.28
C LYS A 51 6.52 -17.40 -3.98
N ASN A 52 7.65 -18.08 -4.13
CA ASN A 52 7.76 -19.51 -4.43
C ASN A 52 6.71 -20.33 -3.67
#